data_AF-A0A672KWW0-F1
#
_entry.id   AF-A0A672KWW0-F1
#
_cell.length_a   1.000
_cell.length_b   1.000
_cell.length_c   1.000
_cell.angle_alpha   90.00
_cell.angle_beta   90.00
_cell.angle_gamma   90.00
#
_symmetry.space_group_name_H-M   'P 1'
#
loop_
_entity.id
_entity.type
_entity.pdbx_description
1 polymer ?
#
loop_
_entity_poly.entity_id
_entity_poly.type
_entity_poly.pdbx_seq_one_letter_code
_entity_poly.pdbx_strand_id
1 'polypeptide(L)'
;MGLDDMNNKVSLLSMLLTLAILITVVVRAATLGPQIPASDDAWVFARWNAIQAVAVMCFAFICHHNSFMIYGSLREPTLSSWSLVTHVSVGSAVLVSVVFAAAGYVTFTGYTQGDIFENYCRNDNLATFGRFCYGVSIITTFPLECFVTREVISNVFFKGELSNTMHVIITFVIVSAATVISLSYDCLGIVLELNGVLSAIPLMFIFPAACFLKLSDGRWFRGENLIPSIILAAGVFVMIIGLIMMVLFPQDCSHGAELFYCTVSNTSVPSTTSPNSRLQFINATQNVSIF
;
A
#
# COMPACT_ATOMS: atom_id res chain seq x y z
N MET A 1 -5.50 -20.18 28.03
CA MET A 1 -4.17 -19.53 27.93
C MET A 1 -3.55 -19.69 26.52
N GLY A 2 -4.33 -19.82 25.44
CA GLY A 2 -3.79 -20.40 24.18
C GLY A 2 -3.93 -19.59 22.89
N LEU A 3 -4.94 -18.73 22.73
CA LEU A 3 -5.19 -18.03 21.46
C LEU A 3 -4.68 -16.58 21.49
N ASP A 4 -4.96 -15.84 22.57
CA ASP A 4 -4.54 -14.43 22.71
C ASP A 4 -3.01 -14.28 22.76
N ASP A 5 -2.34 -15.21 23.43
CA ASP A 5 -0.87 -15.22 23.53
C ASP A 5 -0.20 -15.59 22.19
N MET A 6 -0.86 -16.42 21.37
CA MET A 6 -0.39 -16.75 20.03
C MET A 6 -0.56 -15.56 19.07
N ASN A 7 -1.75 -14.93 19.08
CA ASN A 7 -2.02 -13.75 18.25
C ASN A 7 -1.07 -12.59 18.60
N ASN A 8 -0.78 -12.40 19.88
CA ASN A 8 0.18 -11.39 20.33
C ASN A 8 1.60 -11.67 19.80
N LYS A 9 2.05 -12.92 19.83
CA LYS A 9 3.36 -13.32 19.28
C LYS A 9 3.45 -13.13 17.76
N VAL A 10 2.40 -13.48 17.03
CA VAL A 10 2.35 -13.31 15.56
C VAL A 10 2.35 -11.82 15.18
N SER A 11 1.58 -11.00 15.91
CA SER A 11 1.55 -9.54 15.71
C SER A 11 2.91 -8.90 16.01
N LEU A 12 3.56 -9.29 17.12
CA LEU A 12 4.92 -8.83 17.46
C LEU A 12 5.94 -9.24 16.40
N LEU A 13 5.87 -10.48 15.89
CA LEU A 13 6.73 -10.94 14.80
C LEU A 13 6.54 -10.09 13.55
N SER A 14 5.29 -9.83 13.14
CA SER A 14 5.01 -8.99 11.97
C SER A 14 5.57 -7.57 12.13
N MET A 15 5.40 -6.97 13.31
CA MET A 15 5.96 -5.64 13.61
C MET A 15 7.50 -5.61 13.52
N LEU A 16 8.19 -6.64 14.03
CA LEU A 16 9.64 -6.76 13.94
C LEU A 16 10.11 -6.94 12.49
N LEU A 17 9.38 -7.72 11.68
CA LEU A 17 9.65 -7.87 10.25
C LEU A 17 9.48 -6.55 9.50
N THR A 18 8.41 -5.80 9.76
CA THR A 18 8.20 -4.47 9.17
C THR A 18 9.33 -3.50 9.53
N LEU A 19 9.82 -3.54 10.77
CA LEU A 19 10.97 -2.75 11.17
C LEU A 19 12.26 -3.17 10.43
N ALA A 20 12.48 -4.47 10.24
CA ALA A 20 13.63 -4.98 9.46
C ALA A 20 13.56 -4.56 7.98
N ILE A 21 12.36 -4.56 7.39
CA ILE A 21 12.11 -4.05 6.02
C ILE A 21 12.42 -2.55 5.97
N LEU A 22 11.95 -1.77 6.94
CA LEU A 22 12.21 -0.32 7.01
C LEU A 22 13.72 -0.04 7.10
N ILE A 23 14.43 -0.75 7.98
CA ILE A 23 15.89 -0.62 8.13
C ILE A 23 16.59 -0.98 6.81
N THR A 24 16.16 -2.05 6.14
CA THR A 24 16.70 -2.47 4.83
C THR A 24 16.57 -1.35 3.80
N VAL A 25 15.39 -0.76 3.68
CA VAL A 25 15.13 0.35 2.74
C VAL A 25 15.94 1.59 3.09
N VAL A 26 16.05 1.95 4.38
CA VAL A 26 16.84 3.12 4.81
C VAL A 26 18.34 2.93 4.55
N VAL A 27 18.88 1.75 4.87
CA VAL A 27 20.28 1.42 4.59
C VAL A 27 20.55 1.43 3.08
N ARG A 28 19.60 0.92 2.29
CA ARG A 28 19.71 0.96 0.83
C ARG A 28 19.59 2.35 0.26
N ALA A 29 18.78 3.23 0.85
CA ALA A 29 18.75 4.63 0.46
C ALA A 29 20.10 5.33 0.64
N ALA A 30 20.81 5.03 1.73
CA ALA A 30 22.14 5.59 1.97
C ALA A 30 23.24 4.97 1.08
N THR A 31 23.14 3.68 0.74
CA THR A 31 24.21 2.95 0.04
C THR A 31 24.06 2.89 -1.48
N LEU A 32 22.82 2.73 -1.96
CA LEU A 32 22.48 2.60 -3.38
C LEU A 32 22.04 3.94 -3.99
N GLY A 33 21.38 4.80 -3.20
CA GLY A 33 20.91 6.11 -3.67
C GLY A 33 21.96 6.94 -4.42
N PRO A 34 23.21 7.07 -3.94
CA PRO A 34 24.25 7.82 -4.65
C PRO A 34 24.67 7.24 -6.01
N GLN A 35 24.37 5.98 -6.29
CA GLN A 35 24.77 5.29 -7.52
C GLN A 35 23.71 5.39 -8.61
N ILE A 36 22.45 5.66 -8.24
CA ILE A 36 21.34 5.76 -9.16
C ILE A 36 21.26 7.21 -9.67
N PRO A 37 21.29 7.45 -10.99
CA PRO A 37 21.11 8.80 -11.51
C PRO A 37 19.71 9.29 -11.17
N ALA A 38 19.58 10.55 -10.76
CA ALA A 38 18.26 11.16 -10.57
C ALA A 38 17.55 11.32 -11.93
N SER A 39 16.23 11.13 -11.95
CA SER A 39 15.41 11.51 -13.10
C SER A 39 15.37 13.04 -13.26
N ASP A 40 15.30 13.54 -14.50
CA ASP A 40 15.33 14.97 -14.82
C ASP A 40 14.24 15.78 -14.08
N ASP A 41 13.10 15.15 -13.79
CA ASP A 41 11.96 15.76 -13.09
C ASP A 41 11.77 15.26 -11.65
N ALA A 42 12.83 14.77 -11.01
CA ALA A 42 12.76 14.08 -9.71
C ALA A 42 12.07 14.88 -8.59
N TRP A 43 12.13 16.22 -8.60
CA TRP A 43 11.67 17.06 -7.48
C TRP A 43 10.48 17.96 -7.83
N VAL A 44 9.71 17.61 -8.86
CA VAL A 44 8.45 18.28 -9.16
C VAL A 44 7.43 17.97 -8.07
N PHE A 45 6.84 19.03 -7.48
CA PHE A 45 5.95 18.90 -6.33
C PHE A 45 4.68 18.07 -6.60
N ALA A 46 4.04 18.27 -7.75
CA ALA A 46 2.83 17.54 -8.11
C ALA A 46 2.67 17.45 -9.63
N ARG A 47 2.27 16.27 -10.11
CA ARG A 47 1.82 16.01 -11.47
C ARG A 47 0.30 15.85 -11.49
N TRP A 48 -0.33 15.92 -12.65
CA TRP A 48 -1.79 15.79 -12.80
C TRP A 48 -2.35 14.46 -12.27
N ASN A 49 -1.55 13.39 -12.36
CA ASN A 49 -1.87 12.08 -11.84
C ASN A 49 -1.61 11.93 -10.32
N ALA A 50 -1.19 12.98 -9.61
CA ALA A 50 -0.98 12.94 -8.16
C ALA A 50 -2.25 12.58 -7.36
N ILE A 51 -3.44 12.75 -7.96
CA ILE A 51 -4.69 12.32 -7.34
C ILE A 51 -4.79 10.80 -7.17
N GLN A 52 -4.11 10.01 -8.02
CA GLN A 52 -4.00 8.56 -7.88
C GLN A 52 -3.27 8.18 -6.59
N ALA A 53 -2.24 8.95 -6.21
CA ALA A 53 -1.51 8.75 -4.96
C ALA A 53 -2.40 8.94 -3.73
N VAL A 54 -3.42 9.82 -3.80
CA VAL A 54 -4.40 9.98 -2.71
C VAL A 54 -5.15 8.68 -2.47
N ALA A 55 -5.54 7.96 -3.51
CA ALA A 55 -6.22 6.68 -3.38
C ALA A 55 -5.32 5.61 -2.75
N VAL A 56 -4.07 5.49 -3.22
CA VAL A 56 -3.08 4.56 -2.64
C VAL A 56 -2.81 4.89 -1.18
N MET A 57 -2.68 6.16 -0.83
CA MET A 57 -2.55 6.62 0.55
C MET A 57 -3.78 6.25 1.38
N CYS A 58 -4.98 6.42 0.84
CA CYS A 58 -6.20 6.02 1.52
C CYS A 58 -6.21 4.51 1.80
N PHE A 59 -5.81 3.70 0.82
CA PHE A 59 -5.68 2.26 1.03
C PHE A 59 -4.65 1.93 2.10
N ALA A 60 -3.49 2.59 2.12
CA ALA A 60 -2.44 2.34 3.11
C ALA A 60 -2.89 2.61 4.55
N PHE A 61 -3.80 3.57 4.77
CA PHE A 61 -4.32 3.92 6.10
C PHE A 61 -5.68 3.30 6.42
N ILE A 62 -6.18 2.37 5.60
CA ILE A 62 -7.44 1.70 5.88
C ILE A 62 -7.27 0.64 6.98
N CYS A 63 -7.96 0.82 8.11
CA CYS A 63 -8.01 -0.20 9.17
C CYS A 63 -9.41 -0.38 9.78
N HIS A 64 -10.41 0.28 9.19
CA HIS A 64 -11.78 0.37 9.68
C HIS A 64 -12.47 -1.01 9.79
N HIS A 65 -12.20 -1.92 8.85
CA HIS A 65 -12.75 -3.28 8.84
C HIS A 65 -12.30 -4.12 10.04
N ASN A 66 -11.09 -3.84 10.57
CA ASN A 66 -10.51 -4.55 11.71
C ASN A 66 -10.78 -3.87 13.06
N SER A 67 -11.31 -2.63 13.05
CA SER A 67 -11.45 -1.81 14.25
C SER A 67 -12.31 -2.46 15.33
N PHE A 68 -13.43 -3.10 14.95
CA PHE A 68 -14.29 -3.78 15.92
C PHE A 68 -13.60 -4.96 16.61
N MET A 69 -12.80 -5.74 15.86
CA MET A 69 -12.03 -6.85 16.44
C MET A 69 -10.97 -6.35 17.41
N ILE A 70 -10.24 -5.29 17.03
CA ILE A 70 -9.20 -4.70 17.88
C ILE A 70 -9.83 -4.12 19.14
N TYR A 71 -10.94 -3.39 19.01
CA TYR A 71 -11.67 -2.83 20.15
C TYR A 71 -12.14 -3.92 21.13
N GLY A 72 -12.70 -5.01 20.63
CA GLY A 72 -13.12 -6.15 21.44
C GLY A 72 -11.96 -6.93 22.09
N SER A 73 -10.75 -6.79 21.56
CA SER A 73 -9.54 -7.42 22.11
C SER A 73 -8.83 -6.55 23.16
N LEU A 74 -9.27 -5.31 23.38
CA LEU A 74 -8.70 -4.44 24.40
C LEU A 74 -9.00 -4.99 25.81
N ARG A 75 -8.01 -4.91 26.69
CA ARG A 75 -8.17 -5.28 28.10
C ARG A 75 -9.26 -4.44 28.78
N GLU A 76 -9.36 -3.17 28.42
CA GLU A 76 -10.38 -2.24 28.91
C GLU A 76 -11.02 -1.53 27.71
N PRO A 77 -12.14 -2.05 27.17
CA PRO A 77 -12.82 -1.49 26.01
C PRO A 77 -13.61 -0.23 26.39
N THR A 78 -12.90 0.87 26.67
CA THR A 78 -13.49 2.20 26.91
C THR A 78 -13.17 3.13 25.74
N LEU A 79 -14.00 4.17 25.53
CA LEU A 79 -13.77 5.14 24.47
C LEU A 79 -12.46 5.93 24.65
N SER A 80 -12.05 6.18 25.89
CA SER A 80 -10.77 6.83 26.20
C SER A 80 -9.58 5.94 25.84
N SER A 81 -9.62 4.66 26.22
CA SER A 81 -8.58 3.68 25.85
C SER A 81 -8.50 3.50 24.33
N TRP A 82 -9.66 3.38 23.66
CA TRP A 82 -9.72 3.28 22.20
C TRP A 82 -9.15 4.52 21.49
N SER A 83 -9.49 5.71 21.97
CA SER A 83 -8.98 6.97 21.42
C SER A 83 -7.46 7.04 21.53
N LEU A 84 -6.89 6.73 22.70
CA LEU A 84 -5.44 6.72 22.90
C LEU A 84 -4.74 5.72 21.98
N VAL A 85 -5.24 4.47 21.93
CA VAL A 85 -4.68 3.41 21.08
C VAL A 85 -4.72 3.83 19.61
N THR A 86 -5.85 4.34 19.14
CA THR A 86 -6.01 4.78 17.74
C THR A 86 -5.03 5.90 17.39
N HIS A 87 -4.91 6.94 18.22
CA HIS A 87 -4.00 8.06 17.93
C HIS A 87 -2.54 7.63 17.93
N VAL A 88 -2.12 6.80 18.89
CA VAL A 88 -0.75 6.28 18.95
C VAL A 88 -0.44 5.37 17.77
N SER A 89 -1.38 4.48 17.39
CA SER A 89 -1.22 3.57 16.27
C SER A 89 -1.18 4.28 14.91
N VAL A 90 -2.11 5.21 14.67
CA VAL A 90 -2.12 5.99 13.42
C VAL A 90 -0.90 6.90 13.35
N GLY A 91 -0.54 7.58 14.45
CA GLY A 91 0.64 8.44 14.50
C GLY A 91 1.95 7.68 14.21
N SER A 92 2.11 6.48 14.77
CA SER A 92 3.29 5.64 14.49
C SER A 92 3.29 5.11 13.05
N ALA A 93 2.12 4.72 12.51
CA ALA A 93 1.99 4.30 11.12
C ALA A 93 2.33 5.43 10.14
N VAL A 94 1.90 6.68 10.42
CA VAL A 94 2.27 7.86 9.61
C VAL A 94 3.78 8.05 9.61
N LEU A 95 4.43 7.99 10.79
CA LEU A 95 5.88 8.13 10.87
C LEU A 95 6.61 7.07 10.04
N VAL A 96 6.25 5.80 10.20
CA VAL A 96 6.85 4.70 9.44
C VAL A 96 6.63 4.87 7.93
N SER A 97 5.41 5.26 7.53
CA SER A 97 5.06 5.47 6.11
C SER A 97 5.85 6.62 5.49
N VAL A 98 6.03 7.73 6.22
CA VAL A 98 6.83 8.87 5.76
C VAL A 98 8.30 8.47 5.58
N VAL A 99 8.87 7.68 6.50
CA VAL A 99 10.25 7.22 6.37
C VAL A 99 10.39 6.27 5.18
N PHE A 100 9.46 5.34 4.97
CA PHE A 100 9.43 4.47 3.78
C PHE A 100 9.36 5.28 2.48
N ALA A 101 8.39 6.21 2.40
CA ALA A 101 8.17 7.03 1.22
C ALA A 101 9.39 7.91 0.92
N ALA A 102 9.96 8.56 1.93
CA ALA A 102 11.14 9.40 1.77
C ALA A 102 12.36 8.58 1.35
N ALA A 103 12.66 7.47 2.04
CA ALA A 103 13.80 6.63 1.72
C ALA A 103 13.67 6.01 0.32
N GLY A 104 12.49 5.49 -0.04
CA GLY A 104 12.25 4.94 -1.38
C GLY A 104 12.36 5.98 -2.48
N TYR A 105 11.67 7.12 -2.33
CA TYR A 105 11.63 8.15 -3.36
C TYR A 105 12.98 8.84 -3.56
N VAL A 106 13.72 9.13 -2.48
CA VAL A 106 15.08 9.70 -2.59
C VAL A 106 16.03 8.77 -3.34
N THR A 107 15.84 7.45 -3.21
CA THR A 107 16.71 6.44 -3.84
C THR A 107 16.46 6.32 -5.34
N PHE A 108 15.19 6.25 -5.75
CA PHE A 108 14.82 5.88 -7.11
C PHE A 108 14.26 7.04 -7.93
N THR A 109 13.80 8.11 -7.29
CA THR A 109 13.21 9.28 -7.94
C THR A 109 12.11 8.89 -8.93
N GLY A 110 12.20 9.34 -10.19
CA GLY A 110 11.26 8.98 -11.26
C GLY A 110 11.25 7.51 -11.70
N TYR A 111 12.18 6.69 -11.21
CA TYR A 111 12.22 5.25 -11.52
C TYR A 111 11.43 4.38 -10.53
N THR A 112 10.83 4.99 -9.50
CA THR A 112 10.10 4.26 -8.44
C THR A 112 8.97 3.42 -9.03
N GLN A 113 8.92 2.14 -8.66
CA GLN A 113 7.85 1.21 -9.02
C GLN A 113 6.79 1.14 -7.91
N GLY A 114 5.60 0.61 -8.23
CA GLY A 114 4.52 0.42 -7.26
C GLY A 114 4.87 -0.53 -6.11
N ASP A 115 5.81 -1.46 -6.34
CA ASP A 115 6.52 -2.19 -5.29
C ASP A 115 7.98 -1.72 -5.26
N ILE A 116 8.40 -1.15 -4.13
CA ILE A 116 9.78 -0.71 -3.93
C ILE A 116 10.80 -1.85 -4.07
N PHE A 117 10.40 -3.09 -3.78
CA PHE A 117 11.28 -4.23 -3.95
C PHE A 117 11.54 -4.58 -5.41
N GLU A 118 10.69 -4.15 -6.35
CA GLU A 118 10.97 -4.29 -7.78
C GLU A 118 12.10 -3.33 -8.22
N ASN A 119 12.37 -2.28 -7.44
CA ASN A 119 13.46 -1.36 -7.73
C ASN A 119 14.86 -1.89 -7.39
N TYR A 120 14.98 -2.87 -6.48
CA TYR A 120 16.28 -3.42 -6.10
C TYR A 120 16.72 -4.54 -7.05
N CYS A 121 18.01 -4.63 -7.34
CA CYS A 121 18.55 -5.70 -8.21
C CYS A 121 18.38 -7.10 -7.57
N ARG A 122 18.32 -8.16 -8.39
CA ARG A 122 18.17 -9.54 -7.87
C ARG A 122 19.41 -10.06 -7.16
N ASN A 123 20.59 -9.56 -7.52
CA ASN A 123 21.87 -9.89 -6.89
C ASN A 123 22.09 -9.16 -5.55
N ASP A 124 21.15 -8.30 -5.14
CA ASP A 124 21.22 -7.58 -3.88
C ASP A 124 20.78 -8.47 -2.70
N ASN A 125 21.75 -8.97 -1.94
CA ASN A 125 21.49 -9.84 -0.79
C ASN A 125 20.66 -9.18 0.32
N LEU A 126 20.85 -7.88 0.57
CA LEU A 126 20.13 -7.16 1.63
C LEU A 126 18.68 -6.90 1.21
N ALA A 127 18.44 -6.49 -0.04
CA ALA A 127 17.09 -6.36 -0.57
C ALA A 127 16.40 -7.73 -0.67
N THR A 128 17.14 -8.79 -0.99
CA THR A 128 16.61 -10.17 -0.98
C THR A 128 16.20 -10.62 0.42
N PHE A 129 16.97 -10.26 1.44
CA PHE A 129 16.56 -10.44 2.83
C PHE A 129 15.28 -9.64 3.14
N GLY A 130 15.19 -8.39 2.68
CA GLY A 130 13.98 -7.57 2.79
C GLY A 130 12.75 -8.22 2.13
N ARG A 131 12.89 -8.77 0.91
CA ARG A 131 11.84 -9.53 0.21
C ARG A 131 11.39 -10.75 1.00
N PHE A 132 12.33 -11.47 1.61
CA PHE A 132 12.00 -12.59 2.49
C PHE A 132 11.18 -12.13 3.70
N CYS A 133 11.62 -11.08 4.40
CA CYS A 133 10.87 -10.51 5.53
C CYS A 133 9.47 -10.04 5.11
N TYR A 134 9.35 -9.40 3.95
CA TYR A 134 8.08 -8.97 3.37
C TYR A 134 7.17 -10.17 3.11
N GLY A 135 7.67 -11.22 2.47
CA GLY A 135 6.91 -12.46 2.24
C GLY A 135 6.40 -13.10 3.53
N VAL A 136 7.24 -13.20 4.58
CA VAL A 136 6.80 -13.73 5.88
C VAL A 136 5.73 -12.85 6.52
N SER A 137 5.87 -11.52 6.44
CA SER A 137 4.85 -10.58 6.97
C SER A 137 3.50 -10.71 6.24
N ILE A 138 3.51 -10.93 4.93
CA ILE A 138 2.27 -11.19 4.17
C ILE A 138 1.65 -12.53 4.56
N ILE A 139 2.44 -13.59 4.72
CA ILE A 139 1.95 -14.91 5.15
C ILE A 139 1.29 -14.85 6.54
N THR A 140 1.83 -14.04 7.47
CA THR A 140 1.23 -13.89 8.80
C THR A 140 -0.02 -13.01 8.80
N THR A 141 -0.16 -12.10 7.84
CA THR A 141 -1.30 -11.18 7.75
C THR A 141 -2.48 -11.77 6.97
N PHE A 142 -2.21 -12.56 5.93
CA PHE A 142 -3.24 -13.13 5.05
C PHE A 142 -4.36 -13.92 5.78
N PRO A 143 -4.08 -14.75 6.81
CA PRO A 143 -5.12 -15.45 7.55
C PRO A 143 -6.08 -14.50 8.30
N LEU A 144 -5.59 -13.37 8.80
CA LEU A 144 -6.41 -12.37 9.49
C LEU A 144 -7.39 -11.72 8.53
N GLU A 145 -6.93 -11.34 7.33
CA GLU A 145 -7.79 -10.76 6.29
C GLU A 145 -8.84 -11.76 5.77
N CYS A 146 -8.45 -13.04 5.64
CA CYS A 146 -9.39 -14.11 5.33
C CYS A 146 -10.46 -14.27 6.42
N PHE A 147 -10.05 -14.16 7.70
CA PHE A 147 -10.98 -14.21 8.83
C PHE A 147 -12.00 -13.08 8.78
N VAL A 148 -11.54 -11.84 8.55
CA VAL A 148 -12.42 -10.66 8.51
C VAL A 148 -13.37 -10.73 7.33
N THR A 149 -12.87 -11.09 6.15
CA THR A 149 -13.69 -11.26 4.94
C THR A 149 -14.79 -12.28 5.17
N ARG A 150 -14.46 -13.41 5.78
CA ARG A 150 -15.43 -14.47 6.13
C ARG A 150 -16.45 -13.97 7.15
N GLU A 151 -16.03 -13.21 8.15
CA GLU A 151 -16.91 -12.63 9.16
C GLU A 151 -17.91 -11.65 8.54
N VAL A 152 -17.48 -10.83 7.59
CA VAL A 152 -18.37 -9.95 6.83
C VAL A 152 -19.39 -10.74 6.01
N ILE A 153 -18.95 -11.77 5.28
CA ILE A 153 -19.85 -12.64 4.50
C ILE A 153 -20.84 -13.36 5.42
N SER A 154 -20.38 -13.86 6.56
CA SER A 154 -21.21 -14.49 7.59
C SER A 154 -22.33 -13.58 8.07
N ASN A 155 -22.00 -12.36 8.45
CA ASN A 155 -22.96 -11.41 9.00
C ASN A 155 -23.96 -10.92 7.95
N VAL A 156 -23.51 -10.70 6.71
CA VAL A 156 -24.38 -10.19 5.63
C VAL A 156 -25.32 -11.27 5.08
N PHE A 157 -24.82 -12.48 4.84
CA PHE A 157 -25.58 -13.52 4.13
C PHE A 157 -26.13 -14.63 5.03
N PHE A 158 -25.52 -14.87 6.20
CA PHE A 158 -25.82 -16.00 7.08
C PHE A 158 -26.22 -15.58 8.51
N LYS A 159 -26.45 -14.27 8.74
CA LYS A 159 -26.85 -13.71 10.05
C LYS A 159 -25.89 -14.10 11.19
N GLY A 160 -24.62 -14.35 10.88
CA GLY A 160 -23.60 -14.70 11.88
C GLY A 160 -23.49 -16.20 12.19
N GLU A 161 -24.38 -17.07 11.67
CA GLU A 161 -24.33 -18.50 11.95
C GLU A 161 -23.86 -19.30 10.72
N LEU A 162 -22.62 -19.79 10.77
CA LEU A 162 -22.09 -20.70 9.76
C LEU A 162 -21.91 -22.12 10.29
N SER A 163 -22.36 -23.09 9.49
CA SER A 163 -21.96 -24.48 9.65
C SER A 163 -20.47 -24.67 9.31
N ASN A 164 -19.81 -25.64 9.94
CA ASN A 164 -18.40 -25.98 9.68
C ASN A 164 -18.12 -26.25 8.19
N THR A 165 -19.05 -26.90 7.48
CA THR A 165 -18.90 -27.14 6.03
C THR A 165 -18.91 -25.83 5.25
N MET A 166 -19.81 -24.90 5.61
CA MET A 166 -19.90 -23.59 4.97
C MET A 166 -18.66 -22.74 5.27
N HIS A 167 -18.10 -22.85 6.47
CA HIS A 167 -16.85 -22.18 6.84
C HIS A 167 -15.70 -22.58 5.89
N VAL A 168 -15.55 -23.88 5.62
CA VAL A 168 -14.52 -24.40 4.71
C VAL A 168 -14.77 -23.93 3.28
N ILE A 169 -16.02 -24.01 2.79
CA ILE A 169 -16.39 -23.60 1.43
C ILE A 169 -16.07 -22.12 1.21
N ILE A 170 -16.52 -21.23 2.10
CA ILE A 170 -16.29 -19.79 1.95
C ILE A 170 -14.80 -19.47 2.00
N THR A 171 -14.05 -20.09 2.92
CA THR A 171 -12.60 -19.87 3.00
C THR A 171 -11.90 -20.31 1.71
N PHE A 172 -12.29 -21.47 1.16
CA PHE A 172 -11.75 -21.94 -0.12
C PHE A 172 -12.07 -20.98 -1.27
N VAL A 173 -13.29 -20.45 -1.33
CA VAL A 173 -13.69 -19.44 -2.33
C VAL A 173 -12.89 -18.15 -2.19
N ILE A 174 -12.69 -17.64 -0.97
CA ILE A 174 -11.88 -16.43 -0.73
C ILE A 174 -10.44 -16.64 -1.21
N VAL A 175 -9.80 -17.74 -0.80
CA VAL A 175 -8.39 -18.02 -1.13
C VAL A 175 -8.21 -18.25 -2.63
N SER A 176 -9.13 -19.00 -3.27
CA SER A 176 -9.08 -19.23 -4.72
C SER A 176 -9.31 -17.95 -5.51
N ALA A 177 -10.25 -17.10 -5.12
CA ALA A 177 -10.47 -15.80 -5.75
C ALA A 177 -9.23 -14.89 -5.62
N ALA A 178 -8.63 -14.80 -4.43
CA ALA A 178 -7.40 -14.04 -4.21
C ALA A 178 -6.24 -14.57 -5.08
N THR A 179 -6.11 -15.90 -5.20
CA THR A 179 -5.10 -16.54 -6.04
C THR A 179 -5.30 -16.22 -7.51
N VAL A 180 -6.54 -16.28 -8.02
CA VAL A 180 -6.85 -15.94 -9.42
C VAL A 180 -6.50 -14.49 -9.72
N ILE A 181 -6.85 -13.56 -8.84
CA ILE A 181 -6.50 -12.13 -8.99
C ILE A 181 -4.98 -11.97 -9.01
N SER A 182 -4.26 -12.60 -8.09
CA SER A 182 -2.80 -12.53 -8.02
C SER A 182 -2.10 -13.09 -9.26
N LEU A 183 -2.70 -14.08 -9.95
CA LEU A 183 -2.17 -14.62 -11.20
C LEU A 183 -2.59 -13.83 -12.45
N SER A 184 -3.57 -12.92 -12.31
CA SER A 184 -4.12 -12.15 -13.43
C SER A 184 -3.49 -10.76 -13.56
N TYR A 185 -2.96 -10.20 -12.47
CA TYR A 185 -2.40 -8.86 -12.42
C TYR A 185 -1.03 -8.84 -11.77
N ASP A 186 -0.02 -8.39 -12.51
CA ASP A 186 1.36 -8.30 -12.03
C ASP A 186 1.67 -6.93 -11.40
N CYS A 187 0.96 -5.88 -11.81
CA CYS A 187 1.21 -4.52 -11.33
C CYS A 187 0.52 -4.27 -9.98
N LEU A 188 1.27 -4.38 -8.88
CA LEU A 188 0.78 -4.09 -7.53
C LEU A 188 0.16 -2.68 -7.42
N GLY A 189 0.81 -1.67 -8.01
CA GLY A 189 0.36 -0.27 -7.93
C GLY A 189 -1.08 -0.05 -8.43
N ILE A 190 -1.46 -0.69 -9.54
CA ILE A 190 -2.81 -0.63 -10.10
C ILE A 190 -3.83 -1.22 -9.12
N VAL A 191 -3.50 -2.36 -8.50
CA VAL A 191 -4.38 -3.04 -7.54
C VAL A 191 -4.56 -2.19 -6.28
N LEU A 192 -3.49 -1.56 -5.78
CA LEU A 192 -3.55 -0.67 -4.62
C LEU A 192 -4.40 0.58 -4.90
N GLU A 193 -4.23 1.19 -6.07
CA GLU A 193 -5.01 2.35 -6.49
C GLU A 193 -6.50 1.99 -6.61
N LEU A 194 -6.83 0.88 -7.29
CA LEU A 194 -8.20 0.40 -7.46
C LEU A 194 -8.90 0.20 -6.11
N ASN A 195 -8.25 -0.51 -5.18
CA ASN A 195 -8.79 -0.74 -3.84
C ASN A 195 -8.92 0.58 -3.05
N GLY A 196 -7.97 1.50 -3.23
CA GLY A 196 -8.04 2.85 -2.68
C GLY A 196 -9.28 3.60 -3.12
N VAL A 197 -9.52 3.64 -4.43
CA VAL A 197 -10.65 4.38 -5.01
C VAL A 197 -11.99 3.72 -4.70
N LEU A 198 -12.11 2.39 -4.86
CA LEU A 198 -13.38 1.68 -4.73
C LEU A 198 -13.75 1.33 -3.30
N SER A 199 -12.79 1.14 -2.40
CA SER A 199 -13.06 0.69 -1.03
C SER A 199 -12.64 1.71 0.02
N ALA A 200 -11.40 2.20 -0.04
CA ALA A 200 -10.86 3.04 1.03
C ALA A 200 -11.49 4.44 1.09
N ILE A 201 -11.61 5.13 -0.05
CA ILE A 201 -12.22 6.45 -0.13
C ILE A 201 -13.68 6.44 0.37
N PRO A 202 -14.55 5.51 -0.09
CA PRO A 202 -15.90 5.42 0.44
C PRO A 202 -15.96 5.15 1.94
N LEU A 203 -15.15 4.23 2.46
CA LEU A 203 -15.13 3.85 3.87
C LEU A 203 -14.64 4.96 4.79
N MET A 204 -13.71 5.81 4.33
CA MET A 204 -13.15 6.89 5.16
C MET A 204 -13.89 8.22 5.02
N PHE A 205 -14.26 8.61 3.81
CA PHE A 205 -14.78 9.96 3.57
C PHE A 205 -16.29 9.98 3.31
N ILE A 206 -16.82 8.97 2.61
CA ILE A 206 -18.22 8.99 2.16
C ILE A 206 -19.15 8.46 3.26
N PHE A 207 -18.96 7.21 3.72
CA PHE A 207 -19.87 6.59 4.67
C PHE A 207 -19.92 7.30 6.03
N PRO A 208 -18.80 7.66 6.68
CA PRO A 208 -18.85 8.33 7.98
C PRO A 208 -19.53 9.71 7.87
N ALA A 209 -19.23 10.47 6.83
CA ALA A 209 -19.85 11.78 6.59
C ALA A 209 -21.34 11.66 6.28
N ALA A 210 -21.73 10.70 5.44
CA ALA A 210 -23.13 10.45 5.12
C ALA A 210 -23.94 10.01 6.35
N CYS A 211 -23.37 9.14 7.18
CA CYS A 211 -23.99 8.72 8.44
C CYS A 211 -24.17 9.90 9.40
N PHE A 212 -23.14 10.74 9.56
CA PHE A 212 -23.23 11.93 10.40
C PHE A 212 -24.31 12.90 9.91
N LEU A 213 -24.34 13.22 8.61
CA LEU A 213 -25.36 14.12 8.03
C LEU A 213 -26.77 13.54 8.09
N LYS A 214 -26.90 12.21 8.13
CA LYS A 214 -28.20 11.56 8.29
C LYS A 214 -28.70 11.59 9.74
N LEU A 215 -27.77 11.62 10.70
CA LEU A 215 -28.07 11.63 12.14
C LEU A 215 -28.17 13.06 12.72
N SER A 216 -27.52 14.05 12.12
CA SER A 216 -27.62 15.44 12.56
C SER A 216 -28.93 16.07 12.07
N ASP A 217 -29.67 16.67 12.99
CA ASP A 217 -30.85 17.46 12.69
C ASP A 217 -30.46 18.86 12.21
N GLY A 218 -30.40 19.07 10.89
CA GLY A 218 -30.05 20.37 10.34
C GLY A 218 -30.01 20.44 8.82
N ARG A 219 -29.83 21.66 8.29
CA ARG A 219 -29.56 21.85 6.85
C ARG A 219 -28.11 21.49 6.58
N TRP A 220 -27.85 20.80 5.48
CA TRP A 220 -26.51 20.29 5.12
C TRP A 220 -25.44 21.39 5.08
N PHE A 221 -25.80 22.60 4.63
CA PHE A 221 -24.85 23.70 4.39
C PHE A 221 -24.76 24.74 5.52
N ARG A 222 -25.21 24.43 6.74
CA ARG A 222 -25.15 25.38 7.86
C ARG A 222 -24.70 24.72 9.16
N GLY A 223 -23.88 25.44 9.92
CA GLY A 223 -23.43 25.03 11.26
C GLY A 223 -22.49 23.83 11.22
N GLU A 224 -22.72 22.89 12.13
CA GLU A 224 -21.92 21.67 12.32
C GLU A 224 -21.93 20.68 11.14
N ASN A 225 -22.89 20.81 10.21
CA ASN A 225 -23.03 19.94 9.03
C ASN A 225 -22.17 20.36 7.82
N LEU A 226 -21.55 21.54 7.87
CA LEU A 226 -20.74 22.03 6.75
C LEU A 226 -19.48 21.18 6.53
N ILE A 227 -18.76 20.85 7.60
CA ILE A 227 -17.51 20.06 7.52
C ILE A 227 -17.77 18.65 6.97
N PRO A 228 -18.73 17.86 7.51
CA PRO A 228 -19.10 16.57 6.94
C PRO A 228 -19.55 16.67 5.47
N SER A 229 -20.32 17.70 5.11
CA SER A 229 -20.76 17.90 3.71
C SER A 229 -19.59 18.14 2.75
N ILE A 230 -18.57 18.90 3.18
CA ILE A 230 -17.35 19.12 2.40
C ILE A 230 -16.56 17.81 2.26
N ILE A 231 -16.40 17.05 3.33
CA ILE A 231 -15.69 15.76 3.31
C ILE A 231 -16.40 14.78 2.37
N LEU A 232 -17.73 14.70 2.43
CA LEU A 232 -18.53 13.87 1.54
C LEU A 232 -18.33 14.26 0.07
N ALA A 233 -18.44 15.55 -0.25
CA ALA A 233 -18.26 16.06 -1.60
C ALA A 233 -16.82 15.82 -2.12
N ALA A 234 -15.82 16.06 -1.28
CA ALA A 234 -14.42 15.79 -1.61
C ALA A 234 -14.16 14.30 -1.85
N GLY A 235 -14.72 13.42 -1.01
CA GLY A 235 -14.62 11.97 -1.17
C GLY A 235 -15.22 11.49 -2.50
N VAL A 236 -16.40 11.97 -2.86
CA VAL A 236 -17.04 11.66 -4.15
C VAL A 236 -16.21 12.20 -5.32
N PHE A 237 -15.69 13.43 -5.21
CA PHE A 237 -14.83 14.02 -6.24
C PHE A 237 -13.55 13.21 -6.47
N VAL A 238 -12.81 12.90 -5.40
CA VAL A 238 -11.57 12.11 -5.49
C VAL A 238 -11.87 10.70 -6.00
N MET A 239 -12.99 10.09 -5.63
CA MET A 239 -13.40 8.79 -6.15
C MET A 239 -13.63 8.83 -7.67
N ILE A 240 -14.39 9.80 -8.17
CA ILE A 240 -14.70 9.91 -9.61
C ILE A 240 -13.43 10.23 -10.41
N ILE A 241 -12.67 11.25 -9.99
CA ILE A 241 -11.46 11.64 -10.71
C ILE A 241 -10.40 10.55 -10.61
N GLY A 242 -10.27 9.88 -9.46
CA GLY A 242 -9.38 8.74 -9.28
C GLY A 242 -9.69 7.61 -10.26
N LEU A 243 -10.96 7.21 -10.40
CA LEU A 243 -11.37 6.20 -11.39
C LEU A 243 -11.04 6.62 -12.83
N ILE A 244 -11.28 7.89 -13.16
CA ILE A 244 -10.97 8.41 -14.50
C ILE A 244 -9.47 8.38 -14.75
N MET A 245 -8.66 8.84 -13.81
CA MET A 245 -7.20 8.87 -13.96
C MET A 245 -6.61 7.46 -14.02
N MET A 246 -7.11 6.53 -13.22
CA MET A 246 -6.71 5.12 -13.25
C MET A 246 -6.88 4.51 -14.65
N VAL A 247 -7.98 4.84 -15.35
CA VAL A 247 -8.27 4.31 -16.69
C VAL A 247 -7.47 5.03 -17.78
N LEU A 248 -7.27 6.35 -17.64
CA LEU A 248 -6.58 7.16 -18.65
C LEU A 248 -5.06 7.07 -18.57
N PHE A 249 -4.51 6.88 -17.37
CA PHE A 249 -3.08 6.85 -17.07
C PHE A 249 -2.78 5.61 -16.22
N PRO A 250 -2.85 4.41 -16.82
CA PRO A 250 -2.48 3.19 -16.12
C PRO A 250 -1.00 3.24 -15.73
N GLN A 251 -0.68 2.76 -14.52
CA GLN A 251 0.69 2.68 -14.05
C GLN A 251 1.44 1.58 -14.82
N ASP A 252 2.52 1.94 -15.51
CA ASP A 252 3.41 0.97 -16.15
C ASP A 252 4.16 0.15 -15.07
N CYS A 253 4.25 -1.16 -15.27
CA CYS A 253 5.05 -2.02 -14.40
C CYS A 253 6.07 -2.85 -15.17
N SER A 254 7.25 -2.99 -14.57
CA SER A 254 8.29 -3.88 -15.08
C SER A 254 7.93 -5.33 -14.75
N HIS A 255 7.48 -6.12 -15.74
CA HIS A 255 7.12 -7.52 -15.52
C HIS A 255 8.38 -8.39 -15.31
N GLY A 256 8.94 -8.36 -14.09
CA GLY A 256 10.12 -9.11 -13.70
C GLY A 256 11.38 -8.76 -14.49
N ALA A 257 11.40 -7.62 -15.19
CA ALA A 257 12.59 -7.11 -15.85
C ALA A 257 13.40 -6.27 -14.87
N GLU A 258 14.72 -6.49 -14.85
CA GLU A 258 15.61 -5.69 -14.01
C GLU A 258 15.76 -4.27 -14.57
N LEU A 259 15.91 -3.31 -13.66
CA LEU A 259 16.14 -1.91 -14.01
C LEU A 259 17.54 -1.72 -14.62
N PHE A 260 17.68 -0.70 -15.46
CA PHE A 260 18.88 -0.45 -16.26
C PHE A 260 20.17 -0.30 -15.42
N TYR A 261 20.08 0.17 -14.18
CA TYR A 261 21.24 0.31 -13.28
C TYR A 261 21.71 -1.02 -12.69
N CYS A 262 20.92 -2.10 -12.80
CA CYS A 262 21.33 -3.43 -12.35
C CYS A 262 22.29 -4.12 -13.32
N THR A 263 22.16 -3.87 -14.63
CA THR A 263 23.01 -4.47 -15.66
C THR A 263 24.39 -3.80 -15.77
N VAL A 264 24.50 -2.50 -15.47
CA VAL A 264 25.77 -1.76 -15.52
C VAL A 264 26.78 -2.30 -14.49
N SER A 265 26.32 -2.83 -13.37
CA SER A 265 27.16 -3.41 -12.31
C SER A 265 27.87 -4.71 -12.71
N ASN A 266 27.45 -5.39 -13.78
CA ASN A 266 28.10 -6.62 -14.27
C ASN A 266 29.23 -6.38 -15.29
N THR A 267 29.47 -5.14 -15.71
CA THR A 267 30.48 -4.79 -16.72
C THR A 267 31.74 -4.11 -16.18
N SER A 268 32.03 -4.22 -14.88
CA SER A 268 33.33 -3.78 -14.37
C SER A 268 34.42 -4.83 -14.63
N VAL A 269 35.29 -4.49 -15.61
CA VAL A 269 36.60 -5.06 -16.02
C VAL A 269 36.51 -6.04 -17.22
N PRO A 270 37.10 -5.71 -18.40
CA PRO A 270 38.47 -5.22 -18.55
C PRO A 270 38.66 -3.88 -19.28
N SER A 271 39.77 -3.25 -18.87
CA SER A 271 40.64 -2.27 -19.51
C SER A 271 40.33 -1.75 -20.94
N THR A 272 40.56 -0.44 -21.06
CA THR A 272 41.00 0.34 -22.24
C THR A 272 39.99 0.76 -23.32
N THR A 273 39.98 2.09 -23.52
CA THR A 273 39.75 2.88 -24.75
C THR A 273 38.32 3.21 -25.25
N SER A 274 38.04 4.53 -25.21
CA SER A 274 37.38 5.38 -26.24
C SER A 274 36.02 6.01 -25.85
N PRO A 275 35.79 7.32 -26.08
CA PRO A 275 34.64 8.07 -25.55
C PRO A 275 33.34 7.96 -26.39
N ASN A 276 33.30 7.08 -27.40
CA ASN A 276 32.18 7.01 -28.35
C ASN A 276 30.95 6.21 -27.85
N SER A 277 31.02 5.54 -26.70
CA SER A 277 29.91 4.73 -26.17
C SER A 277 28.84 5.53 -25.43
N ARG A 278 29.11 6.77 -24.99
CA ARG A 278 28.06 7.62 -24.39
C ARG A 278 27.01 8.11 -25.38
N LEU A 279 27.36 8.25 -26.66
CA LEU A 279 26.45 8.80 -27.68
C LEU A 279 25.43 7.79 -28.21
N GLN A 280 25.68 6.49 -28.08
CA GLN A 280 24.71 5.47 -28.50
C GLN A 280 23.61 5.20 -27.45
N PHE A 281 23.89 5.42 -26.16
CA PHE A 281 22.90 5.20 -25.10
C PHE A 281 21.84 6.30 -25.00
N ILE A 282 22.16 7.54 -25.41
CA ILE A 282 21.17 8.65 -25.43
C ILE A 282 20.09 8.42 -26.52
N ASN A 283 20.44 7.77 -27.63
CA ASN A 283 19.48 7.50 -28.71
C ASN A 283 18.51 6.35 -28.38
N ALA A 284 18.83 5.46 -27.44
CA ALA A 284 17.92 4.40 -27.01
C ALA A 284 16.89 4.90 -25.97
N THR A 285 17.23 5.94 -25.20
CA THR A 285 16.34 6.55 -24.20
C THR A 285 15.22 7.43 -24.79
N GLN A 286 15.25 7.76 -26.09
CA GLN A 286 14.20 8.56 -26.73
C GLN A 286 12.98 7.76 -27.20
N ASN A 287 13.02 6.42 -27.14
CA ASN A 287 11.93 5.55 -27.62
C ASN A 287 11.17 4.80 -26.52
N VAL A 288 11.49 5.03 -25.25
CA VAL A 288 10.58 4.66 -24.15
C VAL A 288 9.76 5.90 -23.84
N SER A 289 8.65 6.03 -24.56
CA SER A 289 7.61 7.01 -24.30
C SER A 289 7.06 6.78 -22.88
N ILE A 290 7.63 7.49 -21.91
CA ILE A 290 7.03 7.69 -20.60
C ILE A 290 5.97 8.78 -20.79
N PHE A 291 4.71 8.37 -20.85
CA PHE A 291 3.54 9.23 -20.70
C PHE A 291 2.62 8.59 -19.65
#